data_AF-R0MF42-F1
#
_entry.id   AF-R0MF42-F1
#
_cell.length_a   1.000
_cell.length_b   1.000
_cell.length_c   1.000
_cell.angle_alpha   90.00
_cell.angle_beta   90.00
_cell.angle_gamma   90.00
#
_symmetry.space_group_name_H-M   'P 1'
#
loop_
_entity.id
_entity.type
_entity.pdbx_description
1 polymer ?
#
loop_
_entity_poly.entity_id
_entity_poly.type
_entity_poly.pdbx_seq_one_letter_code
_entity_poly.pdbx_strand_id
1 'polypeptide(L)'
;MLAYVFRDKNHKPYEFMMFQDKLLELMVNGLVLFNSKNQRHFKKLQRSKNDSLEEIFYSEFFILGSSCTVRSNEICKEIKMNLDKLDLSEIYKYAGQCFYIGAAEIINQNFLKEEDITELYDLCLVLEEKIFIDEKYRILFDYCLISLCLIRNATCDLNLIKIVRRQIKRTEKNVWDRNKNDYVFTVKGMIKETQTTLCYGQIEKYKLCLGVLCLGLSRYKIEPNTNTIIDLVILFYVKFPICTQDQDYFNLLRYNIFNSIEKNTSSCLYMICKFKNDKPKEVSEYFRSRFKSLSELDKKIVIDVLSDYYENYHNGEYLIDIEYFKNQVIRFR
;
A
#
# COMPACT_ATOMS: atom_id res chain seq x y z
N MET A 1 7.75 13.92 15.06
CA MET A 1 8.97 14.76 15.20
C MET A 1 9.12 15.74 14.04
N LEU A 2 8.97 15.35 12.77
CA LEU A 2 8.95 16.28 11.61
C LEU A 2 7.83 17.34 11.69
N ALA A 3 6.60 16.98 12.05
CA ALA A 3 5.49 17.94 12.18
C ALA A 3 5.69 19.03 13.26
N TYR A 4 6.59 18.81 14.23
CA TYR A 4 6.91 19.79 15.28
C TYR A 4 8.04 20.75 14.91
N VAL A 5 8.89 20.40 13.94
CA VAL A 5 9.99 21.25 13.46
C VAL A 5 9.49 22.37 12.53
N PHE A 6 8.33 22.20 11.89
CA PHE A 6 7.80 23.16 10.90
C PHE A 6 6.86 24.23 11.46
N ARG A 7 6.78 24.40 12.79
CA ARG A 7 6.11 25.55 13.43
C ARG A 7 7.11 26.55 14.03
N ASP A 8 8.27 26.71 13.38
CA ASP A 8 9.12 27.84 13.68
C ASP A 8 8.40 29.13 13.25
N LYS A 9 8.19 30.05 14.20
CA LYS A 9 7.39 31.28 14.02
C LYS A 9 8.02 32.26 13.01
N ASN A 10 9.22 31.97 12.53
CA ASN A 10 9.99 32.82 11.61
C ASN A 10 9.98 32.35 10.15
N HIS A 11 9.47 31.17 9.83
CA HIS A 11 9.43 30.69 8.44
C HIS A 11 8.11 31.09 7.77
N LYS A 12 8.18 31.74 6.60
CA LYS A 12 6.97 32.04 5.84
C LYS A 12 6.32 30.72 5.40
N PRO A 13 4.99 30.56 5.54
CA PRO A 13 4.33 29.34 5.10
C PRO A 13 4.62 29.11 3.60
N TYR A 14 4.98 27.87 3.25
CA TYR A 14 5.30 27.43 1.88
C TYR A 14 6.57 28.03 1.26
N GLU A 15 7.52 28.48 2.07
CA GLU A 15 8.88 28.75 1.61
C GLU A 15 9.60 27.44 1.27
N PHE A 16 10.34 27.43 0.16
CA PHE A 16 11.03 26.22 -0.30
C PHE A 16 12.35 26.09 0.44
N MET A 17 12.53 24.98 1.15
CA MET A 17 13.72 24.68 1.92
C MET A 17 14.77 24.00 1.04
N MET A 18 16.01 24.47 1.09
CA MET A 18 17.10 23.87 0.31
C MET A 18 17.87 22.88 1.20
N PHE A 19 18.14 21.68 0.68
CA PHE A 19 18.97 20.68 1.38
C PHE A 19 20.09 20.17 0.47
N GLN A 20 21.18 19.68 1.07
CA GLN A 20 22.29 19.08 0.31
C GLN A 20 21.87 17.76 -0.37
N ASP A 21 21.06 16.96 0.33
CA ASP A 21 20.45 15.75 -0.21
C ASP A 21 19.17 16.11 -0.99
N LYS A 22 19.17 15.83 -2.30
CA LYS A 22 18.06 16.16 -3.21
C LYS A 22 16.79 15.37 -2.92
N LEU A 23 16.90 14.15 -2.42
CA LEU A 23 15.76 13.32 -2.05
C LEU A 23 15.16 13.83 -0.75
N LEU A 24 15.99 14.17 0.25
CA LEU A 24 15.52 14.80 1.48
C LEU A 24 14.82 16.12 1.20
N GLU A 25 15.42 16.96 0.34
CA GLU A 25 14.81 18.21 -0.13
C GLU A 25 13.43 17.97 -0.72
N LEU A 26 13.33 16.99 -1.62
CA LEU A 26 12.09 16.63 -2.30
C LEU A 26 11.03 16.15 -1.31
N MET A 27 11.40 15.27 -0.37
CA MET A 27 10.51 14.71 0.63
C MET A 27 9.97 15.79 1.59
N VAL A 28 10.85 16.63 2.12
CA VAL A 28 10.45 17.68 3.07
C VAL A 28 9.54 18.71 2.39
N ASN A 29 9.95 19.25 1.24
CA ASN A 29 9.14 20.25 0.53
C ASN A 29 7.85 19.64 -0.02
N GLY A 30 7.91 18.41 -0.53
CA GLY A 30 6.75 17.69 -1.05
C GLY A 30 5.68 17.46 0.01
N LEU A 31 6.08 17.05 1.23
CA LEU A 31 5.17 16.88 2.36
C LEU A 31 4.57 18.22 2.83
N VAL A 32 5.37 19.28 2.91
CA VAL A 32 4.90 20.63 3.30
C VAL A 32 3.91 21.20 2.29
N LEU A 33 4.13 20.93 0.99
CA LEU A 33 3.27 21.41 -0.09
C LEU A 33 2.09 20.47 -0.38
N PHE A 34 2.02 19.30 0.26
CA PHE A 34 0.95 18.33 -0.02
C PHE A 34 -0.41 18.91 0.34
N ASN A 35 -1.40 18.75 -0.55
CA ASN A 35 -2.75 19.30 -0.41
C ASN A 35 -2.83 20.85 -0.26
N SER A 36 -1.74 21.57 -0.52
CA SER A 36 -1.69 23.04 -0.37
C SER A 36 -2.32 23.80 -1.54
N LYS A 37 -2.57 23.13 -2.69
CA LYS A 37 -2.94 23.73 -3.97
C LYS A 37 -1.93 24.74 -4.51
N ASN A 38 -0.74 24.81 -3.91
CA ASN A 38 0.29 25.78 -4.27
C ASN A 38 1.21 25.21 -5.36
N GLN A 39 1.13 25.82 -6.54
CA GLN A 39 1.90 25.37 -7.71
C GLN A 39 3.22 26.13 -7.93
N ARG A 40 3.52 27.11 -7.07
CA ARG A 40 4.67 28.02 -7.23
C ARG A 40 6.00 27.27 -7.39
N HIS A 41 6.15 26.13 -6.71
CA HIS A 41 7.41 25.38 -6.65
C HIS A 41 7.39 24.10 -7.50
N PHE A 42 6.42 23.90 -8.38
CA PHE A 42 6.34 22.67 -9.21
C PHE A 42 7.61 22.39 -9.99
N LYS A 43 8.19 23.42 -10.61
CA LYS A 43 9.47 23.31 -11.34
C LYS A 43 10.63 22.84 -10.46
N LYS A 44 10.58 23.11 -9.14
CA LYS A 44 11.61 22.67 -8.19
C LYS A 44 11.41 21.23 -7.72
N LEU A 45 10.15 20.77 -7.69
CA LEU A 45 9.83 19.37 -7.38
C LEU A 45 10.08 18.45 -8.56
N GLN A 46 10.04 18.96 -9.80
CA GLN A 46 10.27 18.17 -11.01
C GLN A 46 11.65 17.51 -11.03
N ARG A 47 11.69 16.28 -11.54
CA ARG A 47 12.90 15.48 -11.74
C ARG A 47 12.96 15.00 -13.19
N SER A 48 14.17 14.90 -13.70
CA SER A 48 14.48 14.46 -15.05
C SER A 48 14.71 12.96 -15.11
N LYS A 49 14.76 12.38 -16.32
CA LYS A 49 15.07 10.96 -16.51
C LYS A 49 16.46 10.55 -15.98
N ASN A 50 17.35 11.52 -15.76
CA ASN A 50 18.73 11.30 -15.27
C ASN A 50 18.86 11.38 -13.74
N ASP A 51 17.81 11.82 -13.03
CA ASP A 51 17.82 11.84 -11.57
C ASP A 51 17.58 10.43 -11.01
N SER A 52 17.76 10.26 -9.69
CA SER A 52 17.54 8.96 -9.06
C SER A 52 16.08 8.50 -9.19
N LEU A 53 15.85 7.19 -9.34
CA LEU A 53 14.51 6.64 -9.54
C LEU A 53 13.56 6.95 -8.37
N GLU A 54 14.09 7.03 -7.14
CA GLU A 54 13.33 7.43 -5.96
C GLU A 54 12.87 8.88 -6.05
N GLU A 55 13.77 9.77 -6.48
CA GLU A 55 13.42 11.16 -6.70
C GLU A 55 12.37 11.29 -7.79
N ILE A 56 12.44 10.51 -8.87
CA ILE A 56 11.42 10.50 -9.93
C ILE A 56 10.06 10.05 -9.37
N PHE A 57 10.03 8.95 -8.61
CA PHE A 57 8.82 8.45 -7.96
C PHE A 57 8.17 9.50 -7.06
N TYR A 58 8.95 10.08 -6.13
CA TYR A 58 8.42 11.06 -5.19
C TYR A 58 8.11 12.40 -5.84
N SER A 59 8.81 12.78 -6.90
CA SER A 59 8.54 13.98 -7.68
C SER A 59 7.11 13.97 -8.21
N GLU A 60 6.74 12.87 -8.86
CA GLU A 60 5.41 12.71 -9.47
C GLU A 60 4.32 12.60 -8.39
N PHE A 61 4.58 11.86 -7.31
CA PHE A 61 3.69 11.79 -6.15
C PHE A 61 3.41 13.18 -5.55
N PHE A 62 4.46 13.97 -5.31
CA PHE A 62 4.32 15.29 -4.68
C PHE A 62 3.79 16.36 -5.63
N ILE A 63 4.11 16.34 -6.91
CA ILE A 63 3.54 17.28 -7.89
C ILE A 63 2.01 17.10 -7.97
N LEU A 64 1.55 15.85 -8.09
CA LEU A 64 0.12 15.55 -8.07
C LEU A 64 -0.48 15.90 -6.70
N GLY A 65 0.19 15.53 -5.61
CA GLY A 65 -0.15 15.87 -4.22
C GLY A 65 -0.38 17.35 -3.97
N SER A 66 0.51 18.20 -4.46
CA SER A 66 0.42 19.66 -4.31
C SER A 66 -0.63 20.27 -5.25
N SER A 67 -0.89 19.66 -6.41
CA SER A 67 -1.93 20.11 -7.34
C SER A 67 -3.34 19.73 -6.92
N CYS A 68 -3.49 18.69 -6.08
CA CYS A 68 -4.76 18.05 -5.75
C CYS A 68 -5.52 17.54 -6.99
N THR A 69 -4.80 17.13 -8.05
CA THR A 69 -5.42 16.65 -9.30
C THR A 69 -5.32 15.13 -9.40
N VAL A 70 -6.46 14.45 -9.53
CA VAL A 70 -6.52 13.01 -9.81
C VAL A 70 -7.02 12.81 -11.22
N ARG A 71 -6.24 12.06 -12.01
CA ARG A 71 -6.54 11.70 -13.40
C ARG A 71 -6.35 10.20 -13.61
N SER A 72 -6.93 9.41 -12.70
CA SER A 72 -6.74 7.95 -12.62
C SER A 72 -6.95 7.25 -13.96
N ASN A 73 -8.06 7.50 -14.65
CA ASN A 73 -8.35 6.88 -15.95
C ASN A 73 -7.36 7.29 -17.05
N GLU A 74 -6.97 8.56 -17.11
CA GLU A 74 -5.99 9.03 -18.09
C GLU A 74 -4.65 8.33 -17.87
N ILE A 75 -4.19 8.28 -16.61
CA ILE A 75 -2.96 7.62 -16.20
C ILE A 75 -3.02 6.13 -16.53
N CYS A 76 -4.11 5.43 -16.19
CA CYS A 76 -4.25 4.00 -16.47
C CYS A 76 -4.22 3.70 -17.97
N LYS A 77 -4.93 4.50 -18.78
CA LYS A 77 -4.94 4.34 -20.24
C LYS A 77 -3.56 4.60 -20.84
N GLU A 78 -2.88 5.65 -20.40
CA GLU A 78 -1.54 5.99 -20.85
C GLU A 78 -0.53 4.87 -20.56
N ILE A 79 -0.57 4.31 -19.35
CA ILE A 79 0.25 3.16 -18.96
C ILE A 79 -0.05 1.96 -19.86
N LYS A 80 -1.32 1.58 -20.03
CA LYS A 80 -1.71 0.42 -20.85
C LYS A 80 -1.28 0.58 -22.31
N MET A 81 -1.43 1.78 -22.89
CA MET A 81 -1.05 2.05 -24.28
C MET A 81 0.47 1.98 -24.53
N ASN A 82 1.27 2.37 -23.54
CA ASN A 82 2.72 2.48 -23.70
C ASN A 82 3.51 1.38 -22.99
N LEU A 83 2.83 0.42 -22.36
CA LEU A 83 3.40 -0.52 -21.40
C LEU A 83 4.70 -1.19 -21.88
N ASP A 84 4.73 -1.67 -23.12
CA ASP A 84 5.87 -2.37 -23.71
C ASP A 84 7.05 -1.46 -24.09
N LYS A 85 6.87 -0.14 -24.05
CA LYS A 85 7.86 0.87 -24.43
C LYS A 85 8.45 1.61 -23.23
N LEU A 86 7.95 1.35 -22.02
CA LEU A 86 8.35 2.10 -20.83
C LEU A 86 9.80 1.80 -20.43
N ASP A 87 10.57 2.87 -20.28
CA ASP A 87 11.87 2.82 -19.62
C ASP A 87 11.73 2.80 -18.08
N LEU A 88 12.82 2.54 -17.36
CA LEU A 88 12.80 2.46 -15.90
C LEU A 88 12.33 3.77 -15.24
N SER A 89 12.75 4.91 -15.78
CA SER A 89 12.37 6.22 -15.26
C SER A 89 10.86 6.46 -15.40
N GLU A 90 10.27 6.07 -16.53
CA GLU A 90 8.83 6.11 -16.77
C GLU A 90 8.06 5.17 -15.86
N ILE A 91 8.56 3.95 -15.63
CA ILE A 91 7.97 2.99 -14.70
C ILE A 91 7.88 3.59 -13.28
N TYR A 92 8.97 4.20 -12.78
CA TYR A 92 8.98 4.82 -11.45
C TYR A 92 8.08 6.06 -11.38
N LYS A 93 8.03 6.84 -12.45
CA LYS A 93 7.08 7.95 -12.59
C LYS A 93 5.64 7.45 -12.42
N TYR A 94 5.22 6.46 -13.21
CA TYR A 94 3.86 5.93 -13.13
C TYR A 94 3.57 5.24 -11.80
N ALA A 95 4.57 4.63 -11.15
CA ALA A 95 4.42 4.07 -9.82
C ALA A 95 4.12 5.16 -8.77
N GLY A 96 4.81 6.30 -8.83
CA GLY A 96 4.55 7.45 -7.96
C GLY A 96 3.16 8.05 -8.19
N GLN A 97 2.73 8.13 -9.45
CA GLN A 97 1.38 8.55 -9.82
C GLN A 97 0.32 7.57 -9.29
N CYS A 98 0.53 6.26 -9.44
CA CYS A 98 -0.35 5.25 -8.87
C CYS A 98 -0.47 5.44 -7.36
N PHE A 99 0.65 5.58 -6.64
CA PHE A 99 0.65 5.77 -5.19
C PHE A 99 -0.16 7.00 -4.77
N TYR A 100 -0.04 8.11 -5.51
CA TYR A 100 -0.83 9.31 -5.27
C TYR A 100 -2.33 9.04 -5.39
N ILE A 101 -2.79 8.29 -6.39
CA ILE A 101 -4.22 7.98 -6.56
C ILE A 101 -4.78 7.30 -5.30
N GLY A 102 -4.08 6.31 -4.75
CA GLY A 102 -4.50 5.63 -3.53
C GLY A 102 -4.46 6.52 -2.29
N ALA A 103 -3.40 7.31 -2.13
CA ALA A 103 -3.27 8.25 -1.02
C ALA A 103 -4.32 9.37 -1.07
N ALA A 104 -4.64 9.87 -2.27
CA ALA A 104 -5.66 10.90 -2.48
C ALA A 104 -7.06 10.43 -2.09
N GLU A 105 -7.39 9.16 -2.33
CA GLU A 105 -8.67 8.57 -1.91
C GLU A 105 -8.81 8.54 -0.38
N ILE A 106 -7.72 8.20 0.35
CA ILE A 106 -7.71 8.26 1.83
C ILE A 106 -7.94 9.68 2.33
N ILE A 107 -7.22 10.67 1.76
CA ILE A 107 -7.30 12.06 2.24
C ILE A 107 -8.66 12.68 1.95
N ASN A 108 -9.12 12.54 0.70
CA ASN A 108 -10.26 13.32 0.20
C ASN A 108 -11.59 12.59 0.37
N GLN A 109 -11.57 11.27 0.61
CA GLN A 109 -12.71 10.37 0.83
C GLN A 109 -13.78 10.40 -0.28
N ASN A 110 -14.05 9.24 -0.90
CA ASN A 110 -15.01 9.09 -2.01
C ASN A 110 -14.66 9.99 -3.20
N PHE A 111 -13.37 10.13 -3.50
CA PHE A 111 -12.88 10.99 -4.57
C PHE A 111 -12.96 10.28 -5.94
N LEU A 112 -12.79 8.97 -5.95
CA LEU A 112 -12.83 8.11 -7.13
C LEU A 112 -14.22 7.52 -7.38
N LYS A 113 -14.59 7.39 -8.66
CA LYS A 113 -15.78 6.65 -9.08
C LYS A 113 -15.46 5.17 -9.22
N GLU A 114 -16.48 4.31 -9.12
CA GLU A 114 -16.31 2.86 -9.31
C GLU A 114 -15.73 2.49 -10.69
N GLU A 115 -16.01 3.28 -11.73
CA GLU A 115 -15.38 3.13 -13.05
C GLU A 115 -13.85 3.31 -12.97
N ASP A 116 -13.38 4.31 -12.22
CA ASP A 116 -11.95 4.58 -12.03
C ASP A 116 -11.26 3.44 -11.26
N ILE A 117 -11.95 2.88 -10.27
CA ILE A 117 -11.45 1.75 -9.48
C ILE A 117 -11.36 0.49 -10.35
N THR A 118 -12.34 0.27 -11.22
CA THR A 118 -12.36 -0.86 -12.17
C THR A 118 -11.19 -0.76 -13.16
N GLU A 119 -10.93 0.42 -13.70
CA GLU A 119 -9.81 0.64 -14.63
C GLU A 119 -8.45 0.37 -13.97
N LEU A 120 -8.29 0.75 -12.68
CA LEU A 120 -7.11 0.44 -11.87
C LEU A 120 -6.97 -1.07 -11.59
N TYR A 121 -8.06 -1.78 -11.33
CA TYR A 121 -8.06 -3.23 -11.20
C TYR A 121 -7.54 -3.91 -12.47
N ASP A 122 -8.06 -3.50 -13.62
CA ASP A 122 -7.64 -4.03 -14.91
C ASP A 122 -6.16 -3.75 -15.18
N LEU A 123 -5.69 -2.54 -14.84
CA LEU A 123 -4.27 -2.22 -14.91
C LEU A 123 -3.43 -3.15 -14.01
N CYS A 124 -3.86 -3.36 -12.77
CA CYS A 124 -3.17 -4.21 -11.81
C CYS A 124 -3.03 -5.67 -12.32
N LEU A 125 -4.08 -6.22 -12.93
CA LEU A 125 -4.05 -7.56 -13.52
C LEU A 125 -3.12 -7.63 -14.74
N VAL A 126 -3.15 -6.63 -15.62
CA VAL A 126 -2.22 -6.54 -16.77
C VAL A 126 -0.77 -6.47 -16.29
N LEU A 127 -0.50 -5.67 -15.26
CA LEU A 127 0.82 -5.57 -14.65
C LEU A 127 1.24 -6.87 -13.96
N GLU A 128 0.31 -7.57 -13.31
CA GLU A 128 0.53 -8.89 -12.72
C GLU A 128 1.01 -9.91 -13.77
N GLU A 129 0.53 -9.81 -15.01
CA GLU A 129 1.02 -10.65 -16.11
C GLU A 129 2.40 -10.19 -16.60
N LYS A 130 2.64 -8.88 -16.71
CA LYS A 130 3.92 -8.34 -17.20
C LYS A 130 5.11 -8.63 -16.30
N ILE A 131 4.92 -8.65 -14.97
CA ILE A 131 6.01 -8.98 -14.03
C ILE A 131 6.58 -10.38 -14.26
N PHE A 132 5.83 -11.31 -14.88
CA PHE A 132 6.36 -12.63 -15.21
C PHE A 132 7.33 -12.61 -16.39
N ILE A 133 7.17 -11.63 -17.28
CA ILE A 133 7.99 -11.46 -18.47
C ILE A 133 9.22 -10.63 -18.11
N ASP A 134 9.02 -9.53 -17.36
CA ASP A 134 10.08 -8.61 -16.99
C ASP A 134 9.85 -8.03 -15.58
N GLU A 135 10.77 -8.35 -14.66
CA GLU A 135 10.69 -7.94 -13.26
C GLU A 135 10.81 -6.42 -13.08
N LYS A 136 11.28 -5.66 -14.09
CA LYS A 136 11.33 -4.19 -14.02
C LYS A 136 9.96 -3.55 -13.72
N TYR A 137 8.86 -4.21 -14.13
CA TYR A 137 7.50 -3.71 -13.89
C TYR A 137 7.00 -3.96 -12.46
N ARG A 138 7.77 -4.66 -11.62
CA ARG A 138 7.40 -5.00 -10.23
C ARG A 138 7.01 -3.77 -9.43
N ILE A 139 7.78 -2.69 -9.51
CA ILE A 139 7.51 -1.47 -8.74
C ILE A 139 6.17 -0.84 -9.13
N LEU A 140 5.85 -0.83 -10.42
CA LEU A 140 4.59 -0.29 -10.93
C LEU A 140 3.41 -1.17 -10.54
N PHE A 141 3.56 -2.50 -10.65
CA PHE A 141 2.57 -3.46 -10.13
C PHE A 141 2.32 -3.26 -8.64
N ASP A 142 3.39 -3.22 -7.84
CA ASP A 142 3.31 -3.11 -6.39
C ASP A 142 2.59 -1.83 -5.95
N TYR A 143 2.91 -0.68 -6.56
CA TYR A 143 2.25 0.58 -6.22
C TYR A 143 0.84 0.72 -6.80
N CYS A 144 0.52 0.04 -7.91
CA CYS A 144 -0.86 -0.11 -8.36
C CYS A 144 -1.69 -0.93 -7.34
N LEU A 145 -1.13 -2.05 -6.85
CA LEU A 145 -1.75 -2.90 -5.84
C LEU A 145 -1.91 -2.18 -4.50
N ILE A 146 -0.87 -1.49 -4.02
CA ILE A 146 -0.93 -0.67 -2.80
C ILE A 146 -2.05 0.36 -2.91
N SER A 147 -2.16 1.04 -4.05
CA SER A 147 -3.22 2.04 -4.24
C SER A 147 -4.61 1.45 -4.22
N LEU A 148 -4.83 0.31 -4.87
CA LEU A 148 -6.10 -0.41 -4.77
C LEU A 148 -6.40 -0.83 -3.32
N CYS A 149 -5.39 -1.26 -2.55
CA CYS A 149 -5.56 -1.61 -1.14
C CYS A 149 -5.93 -0.39 -0.27
N LEU A 150 -5.37 0.79 -0.55
CA LEU A 150 -5.72 2.03 0.13
C LEU A 150 -7.14 2.50 -0.23
N ILE A 151 -7.50 2.43 -1.51
CA ILE A 151 -8.86 2.76 -2.00
C ILE A 151 -9.90 1.84 -1.35
N ARG A 152 -9.59 0.55 -1.26
CA ARG A 152 -10.45 -0.48 -0.66
C ARG A 152 -10.08 -0.76 0.80
N ASN A 153 -9.51 0.21 1.52
CA ASN A 153 -9.09 0.01 2.90
C ASN A 153 -10.24 -0.55 3.76
N ALA A 154 -9.91 -1.49 4.64
CA ALA A 154 -10.87 -2.12 5.55
C ALA A 154 -12.14 -2.74 4.91
N THR A 155 -12.22 -2.88 3.59
CA THR A 155 -13.40 -3.46 2.93
C THR A 155 -13.35 -4.99 2.86
N CYS A 156 -12.19 -5.59 3.14
CA CYS A 156 -11.90 -6.99 2.90
C CYS A 156 -12.24 -7.44 1.47
N ASP A 157 -11.85 -6.62 0.47
CA ASP A 157 -12.09 -6.95 -0.93
C ASP A 157 -11.39 -8.27 -1.32
N LEU A 158 -12.21 -9.25 -1.72
CA LEU A 158 -11.76 -10.59 -2.02
C LEU A 158 -10.87 -10.69 -3.25
N ASN A 159 -11.11 -9.83 -4.24
CA ASN A 159 -10.33 -9.87 -5.46
C ASN A 159 -8.90 -9.40 -5.16
N LEU A 160 -8.75 -8.36 -4.33
CA LEU A 160 -7.43 -7.92 -3.86
C LEU A 160 -6.79 -8.93 -2.92
N ILE A 161 -7.55 -9.51 -1.99
CA ILE A 161 -7.05 -10.59 -1.12
C ILE A 161 -6.51 -11.76 -1.96
N LYS A 162 -7.20 -12.13 -3.05
CA LYS A 162 -6.74 -13.17 -3.98
C LYS A 162 -5.45 -12.77 -4.70
N ILE A 163 -5.34 -11.53 -5.20
CA ILE A 163 -4.11 -11.01 -5.82
C ILE A 163 -2.95 -11.06 -4.82
N VAL A 164 -3.13 -10.49 -3.63
CA VAL A 164 -2.13 -10.47 -2.55
C VAL A 164 -1.69 -11.88 -2.17
N ARG A 165 -2.63 -12.83 -1.98
CA ARG A 165 -2.30 -14.25 -1.70
C ARG A 165 -1.45 -14.87 -2.79
N ARG A 166 -1.79 -14.64 -4.07
CA ARG A 166 -0.99 -15.16 -5.20
C ARG A 166 0.44 -14.63 -5.12
N GLN A 167 0.63 -13.36 -4.82
CA GLN A 167 1.96 -12.77 -4.72
C GLN A 167 2.75 -13.34 -3.52
N ILE A 168 2.16 -13.41 -2.32
CA ILE A 168 2.79 -14.02 -1.13
C ILE A 168 3.25 -15.45 -1.45
N LYS A 169 2.33 -16.29 -1.97
CA LYS A 169 2.65 -17.69 -2.32
C LYS A 169 3.70 -17.81 -3.40
N ARG A 170 3.73 -16.89 -4.37
CA ARG A 170 4.78 -16.88 -5.41
C ARG A 170 6.12 -16.52 -4.81
N THR A 171 6.19 -15.52 -3.95
CA THR A 171 7.44 -15.14 -3.28
C THR A 171 7.95 -16.26 -2.39
N GLU A 172 7.07 -16.95 -1.66
CA GLU A 172 7.40 -18.14 -0.85
C GLU A 172 7.84 -19.35 -1.69
N LYS A 173 7.18 -19.65 -2.82
CA LYS A 173 7.56 -20.78 -3.69
C LYS A 173 8.84 -20.52 -4.47
N ASN A 174 9.11 -19.27 -4.82
CA ASN A 174 10.34 -18.89 -5.51
C ASN A 174 11.58 -18.89 -4.60
N VAL A 175 11.43 -19.13 -3.29
CA VAL A 175 12.54 -19.35 -2.33
C VAL A 175 13.51 -20.45 -2.78
N TRP A 176 13.03 -21.40 -3.59
CA TRP A 176 13.83 -22.51 -4.11
C TRP A 176 14.66 -22.14 -5.34
N ASP A 177 14.34 -21.04 -6.03
CA ASP A 177 15.13 -20.49 -7.14
C ASP A 177 16.15 -19.49 -6.58
N ARG A 178 17.34 -20.00 -6.27
CA ARG A 178 18.39 -19.30 -5.49
C ARG A 178 19.01 -18.06 -6.17
N ASN A 179 18.62 -17.75 -7.41
CA ASN A 179 19.23 -16.71 -8.22
C ASN A 179 18.17 -15.77 -8.80
N LYS A 180 17.52 -14.97 -7.95
CA LYS A 180 16.75 -13.82 -8.42
C LYS A 180 17.64 -12.60 -8.49
N ASN A 181 17.59 -11.94 -9.63
CA ASN A 181 18.22 -10.65 -9.82
C ASN A 181 17.26 -9.59 -9.33
N ASP A 182 17.51 -9.05 -8.15
CA ASP A 182 16.84 -7.86 -7.67
C ASP A 182 17.64 -6.63 -8.06
N TYR A 183 16.92 -5.55 -8.30
CA TYR A 183 17.53 -4.25 -8.53
C TYR A 183 17.54 -3.50 -7.20
N VAL A 184 18.70 -3.46 -6.57
CA VAL A 184 18.90 -2.84 -5.26
C VAL A 184 19.51 -1.46 -5.44
N PHE A 185 19.01 -0.51 -4.67
CA PHE A 185 19.51 0.85 -4.67
C PHE A 185 20.69 1.01 -3.73
N THR A 186 21.84 1.35 -4.28
CA THR A 186 23.04 1.68 -3.51
C THR A 186 23.38 3.17 -3.65
N VAL A 187 24.32 3.65 -2.85
CA VAL A 187 24.85 5.03 -2.93
C VAL A 187 25.46 5.33 -4.32
N LYS A 188 25.80 4.30 -5.11
CA LYS A 188 26.36 4.42 -6.47
C LYS A 188 25.31 4.22 -7.58
N GLY A 189 24.03 4.14 -7.24
CA GLY A 189 22.94 3.84 -8.16
C GLY A 189 22.41 2.42 -8.03
N MET A 190 21.67 1.97 -9.04
CA MET A 190 21.01 0.67 -9.06
C MET A 190 22.02 -0.44 -9.40
N ILE A 191 22.22 -1.37 -8.47
CA ILE A 191 23.04 -2.57 -8.70
C ILE A 191 22.10 -3.76 -8.80
N LYS A 192 22.35 -4.61 -9.78
CA LYS A 192 21.69 -5.91 -9.91
C LYS A 192 22.32 -6.84 -8.87
N GLU A 193 21.63 -7.06 -7.76
CA GLU A 193 22.07 -7.98 -6.71
C GLU A 193 21.34 -9.30 -6.82
N THR A 194 22.10 -10.39 -6.72
CA THR A 194 21.53 -11.73 -6.70
C THR A 194 21.14 -12.07 -5.27
N GLN A 195 19.86 -11.94 -4.94
CA GLN A 195 19.39 -12.30 -3.62
C GLN A 195 19.30 -13.81 -3.49
N THR A 196 20.08 -14.36 -2.55
CA THR A 196 19.95 -15.74 -2.13
C THR A 196 18.94 -15.81 -0.99
N THR A 197 17.87 -16.58 -1.19
CA THR A 197 17.01 -17.22 -0.17
C THR A 197 15.64 -16.61 0.18
N LEU A 198 15.42 -15.29 0.22
CA LEU A 198 14.06 -14.74 0.50
C LEU A 198 13.97 -13.24 0.18
N CYS A 199 13.06 -12.82 -0.71
CA CYS A 199 12.75 -11.38 -0.95
C CYS A 199 11.90 -10.83 0.21
N TYR A 200 12.51 -10.66 1.39
CA TYR A 200 11.84 -10.29 2.64
C TYR A 200 10.94 -9.07 2.49
N GLY A 201 11.46 -7.98 1.91
CA GLY A 201 10.72 -6.74 1.70
C GLY A 201 9.47 -6.88 0.82
N GLN A 202 9.47 -7.80 -0.15
CA GLN A 202 8.27 -8.08 -0.95
C GLN A 202 7.18 -8.75 -0.11
N ILE A 203 7.55 -9.73 0.72
CA ILE A 203 6.60 -10.39 1.63
C ILE A 203 6.05 -9.38 2.63
N GLU A 204 6.91 -8.55 3.22
CA GLU A 204 6.49 -7.51 4.16
C GLU A 204 5.51 -6.55 3.51
N LYS A 205 5.80 -6.06 2.30
CA LYS A 205 4.91 -5.19 1.53
C LYS A 205 3.52 -5.80 1.32
N TYR A 206 3.45 -7.05 0.87
CA TYR A 206 2.17 -7.72 0.64
C TYR A 206 1.40 -8.02 1.94
N LYS A 207 2.12 -8.25 3.04
CA LYS A 207 1.52 -8.33 4.39
C LYS A 207 0.93 -6.98 4.81
N LEU A 208 1.62 -5.87 4.57
CA LEU A 208 1.08 -4.53 4.83
C LEU A 208 -0.17 -4.26 3.98
N CYS A 209 -0.18 -4.63 2.70
CA CYS A 209 -1.38 -4.54 1.85
C CYS A 209 -2.56 -5.33 2.44
N LEU A 210 -2.32 -6.56 2.92
CA LEU A 210 -3.35 -7.37 3.56
C LEU A 210 -3.84 -6.73 4.86
N GLY A 211 -2.93 -6.18 5.67
CA GLY A 211 -3.25 -5.44 6.89
C GLY A 211 -4.14 -4.22 6.64
N VAL A 212 -3.86 -3.45 5.57
CA VAL A 212 -4.69 -2.31 5.15
C VAL A 212 -6.09 -2.76 4.68
N LEU A 213 -6.16 -3.83 3.88
CA LEU A 213 -7.43 -4.37 3.37
C LEU A 213 -8.32 -4.97 4.47
N CYS A 214 -7.71 -5.67 5.42
CA CYS A 214 -8.37 -6.47 6.44
C CYS A 214 -8.22 -5.85 7.83
N LEU A 215 -8.11 -4.53 7.93
CA LEU A 215 -7.78 -3.84 9.17
C LEU A 215 -8.79 -4.14 10.28
N GLY A 216 -8.34 -4.93 11.27
CA GLY A 216 -9.19 -5.52 12.30
C GLY A 216 -10.44 -6.23 11.75
N LEU A 217 -10.35 -6.88 10.59
CA LEU A 217 -11.47 -7.50 9.88
C LEU A 217 -12.63 -6.53 9.66
N SER A 218 -12.30 -5.37 9.08
CA SER A 218 -13.21 -4.25 8.85
C SER A 218 -13.63 -3.47 10.10
N ARG A 219 -13.18 -3.82 11.31
CA ARG A 219 -13.48 -3.06 12.55
C ARG A 219 -12.91 -1.66 12.55
N TYR A 220 -11.77 -1.49 11.89
CA TYR A 220 -11.06 -0.23 11.84
C TYR A 220 -10.81 0.16 10.39
N LYS A 221 -10.62 1.44 10.13
CA LYS A 221 -10.22 1.98 8.84
C LYS A 221 -9.17 3.08 9.02
N ILE A 222 -8.41 3.34 7.97
CA ILE A 222 -7.48 4.48 7.97
C ILE A 222 -8.31 5.72 7.65
N GLU A 223 -8.37 6.65 8.60
CA GLU A 223 -9.02 7.95 8.43
C GLU A 223 -7.98 9.06 8.25
N PRO A 224 -8.31 10.09 7.47
CA PRO A 224 -7.41 11.20 7.24
C PRO A 224 -7.26 12.09 8.47
N ASN A 225 -6.01 12.34 8.84
CA ASN A 225 -5.59 13.34 9.82
C ASN A 225 -4.41 14.16 9.26
N THR A 226 -3.84 15.04 10.09
CA THR A 226 -2.75 15.94 9.68
C THR A 226 -1.46 15.22 9.29
N ASN A 227 -1.23 14.00 9.76
CA ASN A 227 0.00 13.23 9.53
C ASN A 227 -0.22 12.05 8.58
N THR A 228 -1.44 11.73 8.16
CA THR A 228 -1.75 10.51 7.41
C THR A 228 -0.88 10.36 6.16
N ILE A 229 -0.56 11.45 5.45
CA ILE A 229 0.33 11.35 4.30
C ILE A 229 1.77 11.02 4.67
N ILE A 230 2.27 11.58 5.76
CA ILE A 230 3.59 11.23 6.28
C ILE A 230 3.59 9.75 6.66
N ASP A 231 2.56 9.29 7.37
CA ASP A 231 2.43 7.90 7.79
C ASP A 231 2.35 6.94 6.60
N LEU A 232 1.58 7.28 5.55
CA LEU A 232 1.49 6.48 4.33
C LEU A 232 2.81 6.43 3.56
N VAL A 233 3.52 7.56 3.44
CA VAL A 233 4.83 7.64 2.79
C VAL A 233 5.88 6.80 3.54
N ILE A 234 5.81 6.77 4.87
CA ILE A 234 6.69 5.91 5.70
C ILE A 234 6.31 4.44 5.55
N LEU A 235 5.01 4.12 5.69
CA LEU A 235 4.48 2.76 5.62
C LEU A 235 4.85 2.08 4.29
N PHE A 236 4.65 2.79 3.18
CA PHE A 236 4.97 2.33 1.84
C PHE A 236 6.12 3.12 1.23
N TYR A 237 7.20 3.30 1.98
CA TYR A 237 8.42 3.90 1.44
C TYR A 237 8.95 3.08 0.25
N VAL A 238 9.42 3.76 -0.80
CA VAL A 238 9.76 3.13 -2.09
C VAL A 238 10.84 2.05 -1.99
N LYS A 239 11.71 2.13 -0.97
CA LYS A 239 12.68 1.08 -0.65
C LYS A 239 12.21 0.24 0.52
N PHE A 240 11.80 -0.99 0.21
CA PHE A 240 11.54 -2.00 1.23
C PHE A 240 12.84 -2.67 1.68
N PRO A 241 12.88 -3.18 2.94
CA PRO A 241 14.07 -3.80 3.49
C PRO A 241 14.43 -5.10 2.77
N ILE A 242 15.74 -5.33 2.61
CA ILE A 242 16.27 -6.53 1.96
C ILE A 242 16.15 -7.77 2.87
N CYS A 243 16.33 -7.57 4.17
CA CYS A 243 16.25 -8.63 5.18
C CYS A 243 15.64 -8.10 6.49
N THR A 244 15.44 -8.99 7.46
CA THR A 244 14.80 -8.66 8.75
C THR A 244 15.59 -7.69 9.62
N GLN A 245 16.88 -7.50 9.36
CA GLN A 245 17.78 -6.59 10.09
C GLN A 245 17.99 -5.27 9.32
N ASP A 246 17.52 -5.21 8.08
CA ASP A 246 17.64 -4.02 7.24
C ASP A 246 16.53 -3.04 7.61
N GLN A 247 16.92 -1.78 7.77
CA GLN A 247 16.04 -0.69 8.15
C GLN A 247 15.25 -0.89 9.46
N ASP A 248 15.75 -1.63 10.45
CA ASP A 248 15.02 -1.95 11.70
C ASP A 248 14.35 -0.74 12.37
N TYR A 249 15.09 0.38 12.48
CA TYR A 249 14.56 1.64 13.02
C TYR A 249 13.46 2.26 12.15
N PHE A 250 13.55 2.09 10.83
CA PHE A 250 12.53 2.57 9.89
C PHE A 250 11.29 1.69 9.91
N ASN A 251 11.45 0.37 10.10
CA ASN A 251 10.35 -0.58 10.26
C ASN A 251 9.49 -0.20 11.49
N LEU A 252 10.12 0.28 12.57
CA LEU A 252 9.39 0.83 13.72
C LEU A 252 8.54 2.06 13.35
N LEU A 253 9.01 2.93 12.45
CA LEU A 253 8.27 4.11 12.02
C LEU A 253 7.04 3.76 11.18
N ARG A 254 7.01 2.60 10.51
CA ARG A 254 5.82 2.15 9.75
C ARG A 254 4.59 2.00 10.64
N TYR A 255 4.76 1.71 11.93
CA TYR A 255 3.67 1.62 12.90
C TYR A 255 3.02 2.97 13.25
N ASN A 256 3.59 4.10 12.82
CA ASN A 256 2.96 5.41 13.00
C ASN A 256 1.58 5.50 12.32
N ILE A 257 1.32 4.67 11.30
CA ILE A 257 -0.01 4.59 10.67
C ILE A 257 -1.13 4.29 11.65
N PHE A 258 -0.85 3.64 12.80
CA PHE A 258 -1.86 3.42 13.85
C PHE A 258 -2.45 4.71 14.42
N ASN A 259 -1.74 5.84 14.32
CA ASN A 259 -2.29 7.14 14.70
C ASN A 259 -3.38 7.64 13.74
N SER A 260 -3.42 7.08 12.53
CA SER A 260 -4.41 7.36 11.49
C SER A 260 -5.52 6.31 11.43
N ILE A 261 -5.59 5.38 12.40
CA ILE A 261 -6.59 4.30 12.40
C ILE A 261 -7.73 4.63 13.37
N GLU A 262 -8.96 4.60 12.86
CA GLU A 262 -10.19 4.85 13.64
C GLU A 262 -11.19 3.69 13.53
N LYS A 263 -12.17 3.64 14.45
CA LYS A 263 -13.25 2.65 14.41
C LYS A 263 -14.11 2.88 13.16
N ASN A 264 -14.32 1.83 12.38
CA ASN A 264 -15.09 1.91 11.15
C ASN A 264 -16.60 1.97 11.43
N THR A 265 -17.14 3.19 11.47
CA THR A 265 -18.56 3.47 11.74
C THR A 265 -19.51 3.01 10.64
N SER A 266 -19.05 2.90 9.40
CA SER A 266 -19.82 2.40 8.26
C SER A 266 -20.11 0.89 8.34
N SER A 267 -19.35 0.17 9.17
CA SER A 267 -19.48 -1.26 9.41
C SER A 267 -20.12 -1.60 10.78
N CYS A 268 -20.60 -0.59 11.51
CA CYS A 268 -21.09 -0.66 12.90
C CYS A 268 -22.46 -1.31 13.10
N LEU A 269 -22.67 -2.49 12.54
CA LEU A 269 -23.44 -3.48 13.27
C LEU A 269 -22.44 -4.53 13.75
N TYR A 270 -22.17 -4.55 15.05
CA TYR A 270 -21.35 -5.59 15.66
C TYR A 270 -22.28 -6.52 16.41
N MET A 271 -22.32 -7.79 16.02
CA MET A 271 -22.96 -8.81 16.85
C MET A 271 -21.95 -9.38 17.83
N ILE A 272 -22.32 -9.35 19.11
CA ILE A 272 -21.65 -10.09 20.16
C ILE A 272 -21.81 -11.59 19.89
N CYS A 273 -20.74 -12.25 19.44
CA CYS A 273 -20.72 -13.69 19.36
C CYS A 273 -20.39 -14.26 20.75
N LYS A 274 -21.37 -14.90 21.41
CA LYS A 274 -21.13 -15.68 22.63
C LYS A 274 -20.71 -17.09 22.25
N PHE A 275 -19.46 -17.43 22.52
CA PHE A 275 -19.03 -18.82 22.58
C PHE A 275 -19.25 -19.36 23.99
N LYS A 276 -19.48 -20.68 24.11
CA LYS A 276 -19.54 -21.33 25.42
C LYS A 276 -18.19 -21.08 26.12
N ASN A 277 -18.23 -20.29 27.19
CA ASN A 277 -17.13 -19.93 28.11
C ASN A 277 -16.19 -18.76 27.72
N ASP A 278 -16.46 -18.00 26.65
CA ASP A 278 -15.63 -16.83 26.29
C ASP A 278 -16.36 -15.49 26.38
N LYS A 279 -15.58 -14.43 26.64
CA LYS A 279 -16.09 -13.05 26.65
C LYS A 279 -16.68 -12.72 25.27
N PRO A 280 -17.82 -11.99 25.21
CA PRO A 280 -18.35 -11.35 24.01
C PRO A 280 -17.26 -10.78 23.10
N LYS A 281 -17.17 -11.24 21.84
CA LYS A 281 -16.33 -10.60 20.81
C LYS A 281 -17.18 -10.03 19.68
N GLU A 282 -16.83 -8.83 19.23
CA GLU A 282 -17.55 -8.04 18.22
C GLU A 282 -17.10 -8.40 16.81
N VAL A 283 -17.85 -9.16 16.02
CA VAL A 283 -17.53 -9.38 14.59
C VAL A 283 -18.23 -8.32 13.74
N SER A 284 -17.53 -7.71 12.78
CA SER A 284 -18.13 -6.76 11.83
C SER A 284 -19.24 -7.46 11.04
N GLU A 285 -20.48 -6.98 11.13
CA GLU A 285 -21.62 -7.51 10.38
C GLU A 285 -21.48 -7.26 8.87
N TYR A 286 -20.77 -6.19 8.50
CA TYR A 286 -20.40 -5.93 7.11
C TYR A 286 -19.53 -7.06 6.55
N PHE A 287 -18.45 -7.42 7.25
CA PHE A 287 -17.61 -8.54 6.83
C PHE A 287 -18.38 -9.86 6.84
N ARG A 288 -19.18 -10.12 7.88
CA ARG A 288 -19.96 -11.36 7.99
C ARG A 288 -21.01 -11.51 6.89
N SER A 289 -21.77 -10.46 6.59
CA SER A 289 -22.80 -10.49 5.54
C SER A 289 -22.17 -10.73 4.17
N ARG A 290 -21.07 -10.02 3.87
CA ARG A 290 -20.29 -10.22 2.65
C ARG A 290 -19.64 -11.59 2.59
N PHE A 291 -19.14 -12.12 3.70
CA PHE A 291 -18.54 -13.46 3.79
C PHE A 291 -19.59 -14.57 3.61
N LYS A 292 -20.80 -14.39 4.17
CA LYS A 292 -21.90 -15.35 4.02
C LYS A 292 -22.36 -15.51 2.58
N SER A 293 -22.39 -14.42 1.80
CA SER A 293 -22.83 -14.43 0.41
C SER A 293 -21.82 -15.03 -0.58
N LEU A 294 -20.62 -15.40 -0.11
CA LEU A 294 -19.59 -15.99 -0.94
C LEU A 294 -19.87 -17.45 -1.27
N SER A 295 -19.28 -17.91 -2.38
CA SER A 295 -19.21 -19.33 -2.69
C SER A 295 -18.37 -20.07 -1.63
N GLU A 296 -18.61 -21.36 -1.42
CA GLU A 296 -17.83 -22.16 -0.46
C GLU A 296 -16.32 -22.18 -0.79
N LEU A 297 -15.99 -22.14 -2.08
CA LEU A 297 -14.60 -22.01 -2.53
C LEU A 297 -13.99 -20.68 -2.07
N ASP A 298 -14.71 -19.57 -2.24
CA ASP A 298 -14.25 -18.24 -1.84
C ASP A 298 -14.16 -18.10 -0.32
N LYS A 299 -15.11 -18.65 0.43
CA LYS A 299 -15.05 -18.70 1.90
C LYS A 299 -13.80 -19.44 2.37
N LYS A 300 -13.51 -20.60 1.78
CA LYS A 300 -12.29 -21.35 2.08
C LYS A 300 -11.04 -20.54 1.75
N ILE A 301 -11.00 -19.87 0.60
CA ILE A 301 -9.85 -19.02 0.21
C ILE A 301 -9.62 -17.91 1.24
N VAL A 302 -10.68 -17.20 1.65
CA VAL A 302 -10.58 -16.12 2.64
C VAL A 302 -10.09 -16.66 3.97
N ILE A 303 -10.70 -17.76 4.46
CA ILE A 303 -10.26 -18.40 5.70
C ILE A 303 -8.80 -18.81 5.58
N ASP A 304 -8.38 -19.46 4.51
CA ASP A 304 -7.00 -19.89 4.36
C ASP A 304 -6.06 -18.68 4.35
N VAL A 305 -6.42 -17.56 3.71
CA VAL A 305 -5.58 -16.35 3.71
C VAL A 305 -5.49 -15.72 5.09
N LEU A 306 -6.62 -15.54 5.76
CA LEU A 306 -6.66 -14.94 7.09
C LEU A 306 -6.01 -15.87 8.11
N SER A 307 -6.22 -17.17 8.01
CA SER A 307 -5.55 -18.19 8.83
C SER A 307 -4.05 -18.14 8.60
N ASP A 308 -3.59 -18.18 7.34
CA ASP A 308 -2.16 -18.09 7.02
C ASP A 308 -1.55 -16.80 7.56
N TYR A 309 -2.27 -15.67 7.50
CA TYR A 309 -1.79 -14.37 7.97
C TYR A 309 -1.76 -14.25 9.50
N TYR A 310 -2.87 -14.57 10.18
CA TYR A 310 -2.98 -14.36 11.62
C TYR A 310 -2.44 -15.54 12.43
N GLU A 311 -2.62 -16.79 11.99
CA GLU A 311 -2.17 -17.97 12.76
C GLU A 311 -0.65 -18.16 12.68
N ASN A 312 -0.04 -17.90 11.52
CA ASN A 312 1.41 -18.08 11.36
C ASN A 312 2.25 -16.84 11.72
N TYR A 313 1.65 -15.64 11.78
CA TYR A 313 2.42 -14.39 11.93
C TYR A 313 1.95 -13.43 13.04
N HIS A 314 0.77 -13.64 13.65
CA HIS A 314 0.29 -12.80 14.76
C HIS A 314 -0.17 -13.67 15.95
N ASN A 315 0.68 -13.80 16.97
CA ASN A 315 0.43 -14.57 18.20
C ASN A 315 -0.97 -14.32 18.83
N GLY A 316 -1.97 -15.12 18.46
CA GLY A 316 -3.14 -15.42 19.30
C GLY A 316 -4.38 -14.52 19.19
N GLU A 317 -4.27 -13.20 19.03
CA GLU A 317 -5.40 -12.32 19.36
C GLU A 317 -6.61 -12.41 18.40
N TYR A 318 -6.39 -12.68 17.11
CA TYR A 318 -7.43 -12.77 16.06
C TYR A 318 -7.78 -14.20 15.65
N LEU A 319 -7.13 -15.22 16.26
CA LEU A 319 -7.39 -16.64 16.00
C LEU A 319 -8.87 -17.02 16.21
N ILE A 320 -9.53 -16.39 17.18
CA ILE A 320 -10.94 -16.68 17.51
C ILE A 320 -11.92 -16.16 16.44
N ASP A 321 -11.60 -15.04 15.77
CA ASP A 321 -12.42 -14.56 14.65
C ASP A 321 -12.29 -15.53 13.46
N ILE A 322 -11.08 -16.03 13.19
CA ILE A 322 -10.83 -17.04 12.16
C ILE A 322 -11.46 -18.39 12.50
N GLU A 323 -11.36 -18.84 13.75
CA GLU A 323 -12.05 -20.03 14.24
C GLU A 323 -13.58 -19.89 14.16
N TYR A 324 -14.13 -18.71 14.43
CA TYR A 324 -15.54 -18.42 14.17
C TYR A 324 -15.90 -18.63 12.70
N PHE A 325 -15.09 -18.11 11.76
CA PHE A 325 -15.34 -18.29 10.33
C PHE A 325 -15.11 -19.73 9.86
N LYS A 326 -14.08 -20.42 10.37
CA LYS A 326 -13.88 -21.88 10.19
C LYS A 326 -15.13 -22.64 10.61
N ASN A 327 -15.69 -22.32 11.78
CA ASN A 327 -16.93 -22.92 12.29
C ASN A 327 -18.18 -22.57 11.46
N GLN A 328 -18.27 -21.36 10.87
CA GLN A 328 -19.35 -21.00 9.94
C GLN A 328 -19.29 -21.87 8.67
N VAL A 329 -18.10 -22.13 8.11
CA VAL A 329 -17.93 -22.99 6.93
C VAL A 329 -18.19 -24.47 7.24
N ILE A 330 -17.81 -24.93 8.43
CA ILE A 330 -18.03 -26.32 8.87
C ILE A 330 -19.52 -26.62 9.14
N ARG A 331 -20.31 -25.63 9.59
CA ARG A 331 -21.74 -25.81 9.94
C ARG A 331 -22.72 -25.87 8.75
N PHE A 332 -22.26 -25.63 7.52
CA PHE A 332 -23.09 -25.75 6.31
C PHE A 332 -22.74 -26.99 5.46
N ARG A 333 -21.98 -27.95 6.03
CA ARG A 333 -21.83 -29.30 5.46
C ARG A 333 -22.87 -30.26 6.02
#